data_AF-A0AAW8C431-F1
#
_entry.id   AF-A0AAW8C431-F1
#
_cell.length_a   1.000
_cell.length_b   1.000
_cell.length_c   1.000
_cell.angle_alpha   90.00
_cell.angle_beta   90.00
_cell.angle_gamma   90.00
#
_symmetry.space_group_name_H-M   'P 1'
#
loop_
_entity.id
_entity.type
_entity.pdbx_description
1 polymer ?
#
loop_
_entity_poly.entity_id
_entity_poly.type
_entity_poly.pdbx_seq_one_letter_code
_entity_poly.pdbx_strand_id
1 'polypeptide(L)'
;MSNMNKSRIEILKVKAKRNTSRKELIDELSNIVTVSMDSFMDAESNDLFCKELFNTLEQNSNIKIFGSTDYEENRRLSIALLKEIAKTIQFPLNQGRFFFSKDGKIEAVKLNIAELFDNLEELTTISKFLTGYTDFVLVGDDLEFGICIERTEYHYEFSMWGITKI
;
A
#
# COMPACT_ATOMS: atom_id res chain seq x y z
N MET A 1 -40.59 -11.27 6.17
CA MET A 1 -39.40 -10.89 5.36
C MET A 1 -38.19 -11.59 5.94
N SER A 2 -37.57 -12.50 5.18
CA SER A 2 -36.59 -13.48 5.69
C SER A 2 -35.20 -12.89 5.95
N ASN A 3 -34.44 -13.52 6.85
CA ASN A 3 -33.04 -13.16 7.16
C ASN A 3 -32.12 -13.13 5.93
N MET A 4 -32.40 -13.93 4.89
CA MET A 4 -31.65 -13.90 3.62
C MET A 4 -31.78 -12.57 2.87
N ASN A 5 -32.94 -11.91 2.93
CA ASN A 5 -33.11 -10.63 2.25
C ASN A 5 -32.36 -9.51 2.99
N LYS A 6 -32.26 -9.60 4.32
CA LYS A 6 -31.44 -8.69 5.12
C LYS A 6 -29.95 -8.85 4.82
N SER A 7 -29.44 -10.09 4.77
CA SER A 7 -28.02 -10.34 4.48
C SER A 7 -27.63 -9.91 3.06
N ARG A 8 -28.47 -10.15 2.05
CA ARG A 8 -28.20 -9.69 0.66
C ARG A 8 -28.15 -8.16 0.56
N ILE A 9 -29.04 -7.45 1.26
CA ILE A 9 -29.05 -5.98 1.28
C ILE A 9 -27.79 -5.44 1.95
N GLU A 10 -27.33 -6.05 3.04
CA GLU A 10 -26.10 -5.65 3.72
C GLU A 10 -24.86 -5.83 2.84
N ILE A 11 -24.75 -6.97 2.15
CA ILE A 11 -23.67 -7.23 1.19
C ILE A 11 -23.65 -6.15 0.08
N LEU A 12 -24.81 -5.81 -0.47
CA LEU A 12 -24.92 -4.77 -1.49
C LEU A 12 -24.52 -3.39 -0.97
N LYS A 13 -24.91 -3.04 0.27
CA LYS A 13 -24.52 -1.78 0.92
C LYS A 13 -23.01 -1.69 1.11
N VAL A 14 -22.36 -2.77 1.54
CA VAL A 14 -20.90 -2.82 1.72
C VAL A 14 -20.18 -2.65 0.38
N LYS A 15 -20.65 -3.33 -0.68
CA LYS A 15 -20.09 -3.20 -2.03
C LYS A 15 -20.25 -1.78 -2.56
N ALA A 16 -21.44 -1.19 -2.41
CA ALA A 16 -21.71 0.18 -2.83
C ALA A 16 -20.80 1.18 -2.10
N LYS A 17 -20.67 1.07 -0.77
CA LYS A 17 -19.79 1.92 0.03
C LYS A 17 -18.33 1.82 -0.46
N ARG A 18 -17.81 0.60 -0.63
CA ARG A 18 -16.42 0.38 -1.11
C ARG A 18 -16.19 1.01 -2.48
N ASN A 19 -17.15 0.86 -3.41
CA ASN A 19 -17.06 1.50 -4.73
C ASN A 19 -17.09 3.03 -4.67
N THR A 20 -17.86 3.62 -3.76
CA THR A 20 -17.81 5.07 -3.52
C THR A 20 -16.44 5.50 -3.01
N SER A 21 -15.91 4.85 -1.98
CA SER A 21 -14.57 5.17 -1.44
C SER A 21 -13.46 5.02 -2.50
N ARG A 22 -13.58 4.05 -3.41
CA ARG A 22 -12.64 3.86 -4.54
C ARG A 22 -12.72 4.99 -5.55
N LYS A 23 -13.92 5.47 -5.87
CA LYS A 23 -14.09 6.62 -6.77
C LYS A 23 -13.49 7.89 -6.15
N GLU A 24 -13.74 8.13 -4.88
CA GLU A 24 -13.13 9.26 -4.16
C GLU A 24 -11.60 9.17 -4.16
N LEU A 25 -11.04 7.96 -3.96
CA LEU A 25 -9.60 7.76 -4.05
C LEU A 25 -9.07 7.97 -5.48
N ILE A 26 -9.79 7.55 -6.52
CA ILE A 26 -9.45 7.85 -7.91
C ILE A 26 -9.43 9.36 -8.14
N ASP A 27 -10.43 10.08 -7.66
CA ASP A 27 -10.51 11.53 -7.81
C ASP A 27 -9.31 12.22 -7.13
N GLU A 28 -8.96 11.79 -5.91
CA GLU A 28 -7.77 12.26 -5.16
C GLU A 28 -6.45 12.00 -5.91
N LEU A 29 -6.34 10.87 -6.61
CA LEU A 29 -5.13 10.43 -7.29
C LEU A 29 -5.01 10.89 -8.75
N SER A 30 -6.12 11.25 -9.39
CA SER A 30 -6.23 11.45 -10.84
C SER A 30 -5.31 12.54 -11.42
N ASN A 31 -4.90 13.53 -10.60
CA ASN A 31 -3.98 14.58 -11.00
C ASN A 31 -2.50 14.24 -10.78
N ILE A 32 -2.22 13.10 -10.15
CA ILE A 32 -0.89 12.70 -9.67
C ILE A 32 -0.39 11.48 -10.45
N VAL A 33 -1.26 10.48 -10.62
CA VAL A 33 -0.90 9.19 -11.23
C VAL A 33 -2.01 8.68 -12.14
N THR A 34 -1.65 7.80 -13.08
CA THR A 34 -2.63 7.14 -13.93
C THR A 34 -3.34 6.04 -13.13
N VAL A 35 -4.61 6.27 -12.77
CA VAL A 35 -5.42 5.32 -11.99
C VAL A 35 -6.85 5.23 -12.52
N SER A 36 -7.44 4.04 -12.43
CA SER A 36 -8.84 3.79 -12.78
C SER A 36 -9.44 2.73 -11.87
N MET A 37 -10.73 2.42 -12.05
CA MET A 37 -11.38 1.32 -11.31
C MET A 37 -10.70 -0.03 -11.55
N ASP A 38 -10.09 -0.24 -12.72
CA ASP A 38 -9.38 -1.48 -13.07
C ASP A 38 -8.03 -1.61 -12.35
N SER A 39 -7.53 -0.51 -11.76
CA SER A 39 -6.36 -0.53 -10.87
C SER A 39 -6.67 -1.18 -9.52
N PHE A 40 -7.95 -1.41 -9.18
CA PHE A 40 -8.36 -2.01 -7.92
C PHE A 40 -8.68 -3.49 -8.12
N MET A 41 -8.34 -4.32 -7.15
CA MET A 41 -8.86 -5.69 -7.07
C MET A 41 -10.34 -5.66 -6.67
N ASP A 42 -11.10 -6.72 -6.94
CA ASP A 42 -12.36 -6.90 -6.25
C ASP A 42 -12.13 -7.12 -4.75
N ALA A 43 -13.21 -7.06 -3.96
CA ALA A 43 -13.09 -7.10 -2.51
C ALA A 43 -12.49 -8.42 -1.99
N GLU A 44 -12.84 -9.55 -2.59
CA GLU A 44 -12.40 -10.87 -2.11
C GLU A 44 -10.92 -11.09 -2.48
N SER A 45 -10.53 -10.74 -3.71
CA SER A 45 -9.14 -10.80 -4.14
C SER A 45 -8.24 -9.86 -3.35
N ASN A 46 -8.68 -8.62 -3.06
CA ASN A 46 -7.90 -7.70 -2.22
C ASN A 46 -7.67 -8.26 -0.82
N ASP A 47 -8.71 -8.82 -0.21
CA ASP A 47 -8.62 -9.35 1.15
C ASP A 47 -7.73 -10.61 1.20
N LEU A 48 -7.75 -11.45 0.16
CA LEU A 48 -6.83 -12.59 0.02
C LEU A 48 -5.39 -12.11 -0.19
N PHE A 49 -5.18 -11.15 -1.09
CA PHE A 49 -3.87 -10.58 -1.40
C PHE A 49 -3.20 -9.98 -0.16
N CYS A 50 -3.95 -9.22 0.65
CA CYS A 50 -3.41 -8.68 1.91
C CYS A 50 -3.00 -9.80 2.89
N LYS A 51 -3.77 -10.89 2.99
CA LYS A 51 -3.41 -12.03 3.86
C LYS A 51 -2.15 -12.74 3.39
N GLU A 52 -2.02 -12.93 2.08
CA GLU A 52 -0.82 -13.54 1.49
C GLU A 52 0.40 -12.66 1.75
N LEU A 53 0.29 -11.35 1.52
CA LEU A 53 1.36 -10.40 1.85
C LEU A 53 1.78 -10.47 3.32
N PHE A 54 0.83 -10.44 4.26
CA PHE A 54 1.17 -10.48 5.69
C PHE A 54 1.88 -11.79 6.08
N ASN A 55 1.48 -12.91 5.48
CA ASN A 55 2.18 -14.19 5.66
C ASN A 55 3.59 -14.14 5.05
N THR A 56 3.77 -13.50 3.89
CA THR A 56 5.10 -13.27 3.29
C THR A 56 5.98 -12.41 4.20
N LEU A 57 5.45 -11.35 4.80
CA LEU A 57 6.18 -10.48 5.71
C LEU A 57 6.57 -11.22 7.00
N GLU A 58 5.67 -12.01 7.59
CA GLU A 58 5.95 -12.82 8.78
C GLU A 58 7.09 -13.84 8.54
N GLN A 59 7.21 -14.36 7.32
CA GLN A 59 8.28 -15.27 6.93
C GLN A 59 9.57 -14.57 6.47
N ASN A 60 9.51 -13.25 6.24
CA ASN A 60 10.65 -12.51 5.73
C ASN A 60 11.67 -12.26 6.84
N SER A 61 12.84 -12.89 6.73
CA SER A 61 13.92 -12.77 7.70
C SER A 61 14.81 -11.53 7.48
N ASN A 62 14.64 -10.80 6.38
CA ASN A 62 15.49 -9.66 6.02
C ASN A 62 14.90 -8.32 6.51
N ILE A 63 14.60 -8.25 7.80
CA ILE A 63 14.07 -7.04 8.45
C ILE A 63 15.25 -6.19 8.95
N LYS A 64 15.25 -4.91 8.58
CA LYS A 64 16.18 -3.91 9.08
C LYS A 64 15.45 -2.91 9.94
N ILE A 65 15.81 -2.85 11.21
CA ILE A 65 15.28 -1.87 12.15
C ILE A 65 15.96 -0.51 11.90
N PHE A 66 15.17 0.55 11.83
CA PHE A 66 15.67 1.92 11.78
C PHE A 66 14.73 2.89 12.50
N GLY A 67 15.22 4.12 12.70
CA GLY A 67 14.46 5.15 13.41
C GLY A 67 14.48 5.00 14.92
N SER A 68 13.58 5.70 15.58
CA SER A 68 13.44 5.77 17.04
C SER A 68 11.96 5.87 17.44
N THR A 69 11.67 6.28 18.67
CA THR A 69 10.31 6.63 19.11
C THR A 69 9.83 7.97 18.54
N ASP A 70 10.70 8.75 17.88
CA ASP A 70 10.33 10.00 17.21
C ASP A 70 9.71 9.71 15.83
N TYR A 71 8.38 9.80 15.78
CA TYR A 71 7.61 9.56 14.56
C TYR A 71 7.91 10.56 13.42
N GLU A 72 8.22 11.82 13.74
CA GLU A 72 8.51 12.81 12.70
C GLU A 72 9.89 12.57 12.10
N GLU A 73 10.87 12.19 12.93
CA GLU A 73 12.16 11.74 12.44
C GLU A 73 12.03 10.47 11.58
N ASN A 74 11.25 9.48 12.02
CA ASN A 74 11.04 8.24 11.27
C ASN A 74 10.42 8.48 9.90
N ARG A 75 9.48 9.42 9.78
CA ARG A 75 8.90 9.84 8.49
C ARG A 75 9.95 10.41 7.55
N ARG A 76 10.80 11.32 8.05
CA ARG A 76 11.90 11.92 7.27
C ARG A 76 12.89 10.85 6.80
N LEU A 77 13.28 9.94 7.70
CA LEU A 77 14.18 8.83 7.38
C LEU A 77 13.57 7.88 6.34
N SER A 78 12.27 7.58 6.44
CA SER A 78 11.54 6.73 5.50
C SER A 78 11.55 7.33 4.09
N ILE A 79 11.26 8.62 3.95
CA ILE A 79 11.30 9.30 2.65
C ILE A 79 12.72 9.32 2.08
N ALA A 80 13.73 9.60 2.90
CA ALA A 80 15.12 9.56 2.45
C ALA A 80 15.53 8.17 1.96
N LEU A 81 15.16 7.12 2.69
CA LEU A 81 15.39 5.72 2.32
C LEU A 81 14.71 5.37 0.99
N LEU A 82 13.43 5.69 0.84
CA LEU A 82 12.65 5.40 -0.36
C LEU A 82 13.18 6.16 -1.60
N LYS A 83 13.62 7.41 -1.44
CA LYS A 83 14.28 8.18 -2.51
C LYS A 83 15.63 7.58 -2.91
N GLU A 84 16.36 6.98 -1.98
CA GLU A 84 17.63 6.31 -2.28
C GLU A 84 17.41 4.98 -2.99
N ILE A 85 16.40 4.22 -2.57
CA ILE A 85 15.97 3.01 -3.27
C ILE A 85 15.64 3.33 -4.72
N ALA A 86 14.82 4.36 -4.97
CA ALA A 86 14.43 4.74 -6.33
C ALA A 86 15.61 5.01 -7.29
N LYS A 87 16.77 5.40 -6.75
CA LYS A 87 17.99 5.66 -7.53
C LYS A 87 18.88 4.43 -7.73
N THR A 88 18.83 3.49 -6.78
CA THR A 88 19.81 2.40 -6.67
C THR A 88 19.25 1.04 -7.07
N ILE A 89 17.93 0.97 -7.26
CA ILE A 89 17.21 -0.26 -7.49
C ILE A 89 16.63 -0.31 -8.90
N GLN A 90 16.78 -1.46 -9.54
CA GLN A 90 16.00 -1.83 -10.71
C GLN A 90 14.84 -2.74 -10.28
N PHE A 91 13.61 -2.24 -10.43
CA PHE A 91 12.42 -3.05 -10.20
C PHE A 91 12.23 -4.09 -11.31
N PRO A 92 11.82 -5.33 -10.98
CA PRO A 92 11.56 -6.36 -12.00
C PRO A 92 10.44 -5.98 -12.97
N LEU A 93 9.44 -5.25 -12.48
CA LEU A 93 8.29 -4.75 -13.23
C LEU A 93 8.18 -3.24 -13.09
N ASN A 94 7.51 -2.59 -14.03
CA ASN A 94 7.24 -1.14 -14.00
C ASN A 94 5.97 -0.77 -13.20
N GLN A 95 5.22 -1.77 -12.74
CA GLN A 95 3.98 -1.59 -11.99
C GLN A 95 4.03 -2.40 -10.70
N GLY A 96 3.38 -1.88 -9.67
CA GLY A 96 3.22 -2.53 -8.38
C GLY A 96 1.92 -2.13 -7.71
N ARG A 97 1.56 -2.87 -6.66
CA ARG A 97 0.44 -2.56 -5.77
C ARG A 97 0.94 -1.69 -4.63
N PHE A 98 0.44 -0.46 -4.58
CA PHE A 98 0.66 0.47 -3.49
C PHE A 98 -0.59 0.54 -2.61
N PHE A 99 -0.40 0.51 -1.29
CA PHE A 99 -1.48 0.35 -0.34
C PHE A 99 -2.01 1.69 0.13
N PHE A 100 -3.33 1.86 0.11
CA PHE A 100 -4.01 3.03 0.62
C PHE A 100 -4.97 2.66 1.75
N SER A 101 -4.96 3.44 2.83
CA SER A 101 -5.95 3.33 3.91
C SER A 101 -7.10 4.32 3.70
N LYS A 102 -8.32 3.82 3.47
CA LYS A 102 -9.55 4.61 3.31
C LYS A 102 -10.69 3.96 4.09
N ASP A 103 -11.37 4.73 4.93
CA ASP A 103 -12.50 4.26 5.76
C ASP A 103 -12.20 3.02 6.61
N GLY A 104 -10.96 2.90 7.12
CA GLY A 104 -10.51 1.75 7.90
C GLY A 104 -10.30 0.47 7.07
N LYS A 105 -10.26 0.58 5.74
CA LYS A 105 -9.94 -0.51 4.82
C LYS A 105 -8.66 -0.22 4.06
N ILE A 106 -7.96 -1.29 3.71
CA ILE A 106 -6.77 -1.27 2.87
C ILE A 106 -7.18 -1.62 1.44
N GLU A 107 -6.77 -0.80 0.48
CA GLU A 107 -6.89 -1.06 -0.94
C GLU A 107 -5.48 -1.19 -1.56
N ALA A 108 -5.22 -2.34 -2.19
CA ALA A 108 -4.01 -2.58 -2.97
C ALA A 108 -4.22 -2.06 -4.41
N VAL A 109 -3.73 -0.85 -4.68
CA VAL A 109 -3.97 -0.14 -5.93
C VAL A 109 -2.78 -0.30 -6.87
N LYS A 110 -3.03 -0.76 -8.11
CA LYS A 110 -1.99 -0.91 -9.13
C LYS A 110 -1.60 0.44 -9.68
N LEU A 111 -0.33 0.79 -9.50
CA LEU A 111 0.27 2.04 -9.97
C LEU A 111 1.56 1.78 -10.76
N ASN A 112 1.94 2.74 -11.60
CA ASN A 112 3.27 2.78 -12.19
C ASN A 112 4.29 3.15 -11.09
N ILE A 113 5.38 2.38 -11.00
CA ILE A 113 6.39 2.57 -9.97
C ILE A 113 7.17 3.88 -10.16
N ALA A 114 7.46 4.28 -11.40
CA ALA A 114 8.12 5.55 -11.67
C ALA A 114 7.24 6.73 -11.25
N GLU A 115 5.96 6.73 -11.65
CA GLU A 115 4.99 7.75 -11.22
C GLU A 115 4.87 7.79 -9.68
N LEU A 116 4.94 6.64 -9.01
CA LEU A 116 4.92 6.56 -7.56
C LEU A 116 6.10 7.29 -6.93
N PHE A 117 7.32 7.00 -7.39
CA PHE A 117 8.53 7.61 -6.81
C PHE A 117 8.70 9.08 -7.20
N ASP A 118 8.23 9.48 -8.37
CA ASP A 118 8.18 10.89 -8.80
C ASP A 118 7.26 11.73 -7.91
N ASN A 119 6.20 11.10 -7.36
CA ASN A 119 5.18 11.75 -6.51
C ASN A 119 5.18 11.21 -5.07
N LEU A 120 6.33 10.72 -4.59
CA LEU A 120 6.42 9.91 -3.38
C LEU A 120 5.79 10.58 -2.14
N GLU A 121 6.11 11.84 -1.87
CA GLU A 121 5.64 12.54 -0.67
C GLU A 121 4.11 12.73 -0.66
N GLU A 122 3.54 13.06 -1.82
CA GLU A 122 2.10 13.26 -1.96
C GLU A 122 1.36 11.92 -1.82
N LEU A 123 1.81 10.89 -2.53
CA LEU A 123 1.19 9.56 -2.48
C LEU A 123 1.31 8.91 -1.10
N THR A 124 2.44 9.06 -0.43
CA THR A 124 2.62 8.54 0.93
C THR A 124 1.82 9.31 1.99
N THR A 125 1.44 10.55 1.71
CA THR A 125 0.48 11.31 2.52
C THR A 125 -0.94 10.82 2.27
N ILE A 126 -1.34 10.64 1.01
CA ILE A 126 -2.67 10.15 0.62
C ILE A 126 -2.90 8.72 1.13
N SER A 127 -1.89 7.84 1.02
CA SER A 127 -1.94 6.46 1.53
C SER A 127 -2.15 6.37 3.03
N LYS A 128 -1.86 7.47 3.74
CA LYS A 128 -1.82 7.64 5.18
C LYS A 128 -0.56 7.13 5.88
N PHE A 129 0.47 6.71 5.13
CA PHE A 129 1.76 6.33 5.71
C PHE A 129 2.41 7.51 6.46
N LEU A 130 2.60 8.65 5.77
CA LEU A 130 3.19 9.84 6.39
C LEU A 130 2.30 10.52 7.41
N THR A 131 1.02 10.19 7.47
CA THR A 131 0.13 10.68 8.55
C THR A 131 0.09 9.73 9.74
N GLY A 132 0.72 8.57 9.64
CA GLY A 132 0.84 7.61 10.73
C GLY A 132 -0.40 6.74 10.97
N TYR A 133 -1.18 6.43 9.93
CA TYR A 133 -2.33 5.49 10.06
C TYR A 133 -2.12 4.15 9.37
N THR A 134 -1.07 3.99 8.57
CA THR A 134 -0.76 2.71 7.89
C THR A 134 0.73 2.60 7.58
N ASP A 135 1.14 1.45 7.10
CA ASP A 135 2.51 1.13 6.70
C ASP A 135 2.77 1.55 5.24
N PHE A 136 4.03 1.70 4.87
CA PHE A 136 4.39 1.84 3.46
C PHE A 136 4.49 0.44 2.86
N VAL A 137 3.69 0.15 1.83
CA VAL A 137 3.73 -1.15 1.15
C VAL A 137 3.68 -0.94 -0.35
N LEU A 138 4.75 -1.36 -1.04
CA LEU A 138 4.82 -1.46 -2.50
C LEU A 138 5.28 -2.86 -2.89
N VAL A 139 4.43 -3.62 -3.59
CA VAL A 139 4.71 -5.03 -3.93
C VAL A 139 4.31 -5.39 -5.36
N GLY A 140 4.89 -6.45 -5.91
CA GLY A 140 4.44 -7.04 -7.17
C GLY A 140 3.04 -7.67 -7.07
N ASP A 141 2.36 -7.84 -8.20
CA ASP A 141 1.04 -8.53 -8.28
C ASP A 141 1.13 -10.00 -7.82
N ASP A 142 2.31 -10.61 -7.92
CA ASP A 142 2.65 -11.98 -7.55
C ASP A 142 3.41 -12.09 -6.22
N LEU A 143 3.63 -10.94 -5.55
CA LEU A 143 4.46 -10.82 -4.34
C LEU A 143 5.92 -11.31 -4.51
N GLU A 144 6.41 -11.52 -5.73
CA GLU A 144 7.79 -11.95 -5.96
C GLU A 144 8.80 -10.87 -5.56
N PHE A 145 8.38 -9.61 -5.54
CA PHE A 145 9.14 -8.50 -5.02
C PHE A 145 8.32 -7.59 -4.12
N GLY A 146 9.02 -6.88 -3.23
CA GLY A 146 8.36 -5.89 -2.39
C GLY A 146 9.30 -5.00 -1.59
N ILE A 147 8.72 -3.89 -1.15
CA ILE A 147 9.30 -2.89 -0.27
C ILE A 147 8.24 -2.58 0.79
N CYS A 148 8.59 -2.81 2.06
CA CYS A 148 7.74 -2.50 3.19
C CYS A 148 8.47 -1.61 4.20
N ILE A 149 7.76 -0.64 4.75
CA ILE A 149 8.15 0.06 5.98
C ILE A 149 7.01 -0.09 6.98
N GLU A 150 7.19 -0.98 7.94
CA GLU A 150 6.25 -1.27 9.02
C GLU A 150 6.49 -0.33 10.19
N ARG A 151 5.41 0.21 10.72
CA ARG A 151 5.43 1.14 11.84
C ARG A 151 5.19 0.38 13.14
N THR A 152 6.18 0.40 14.02
CA THR A 152 6.01 -0.13 15.38
C THR A 152 5.91 1.02 16.39
N GLU A 153 5.65 0.69 17.64
CA GLU A 153 5.60 1.66 18.74
C GLU A 153 6.98 2.29 19.04
N TYR A 154 8.07 1.56 18.78
CA TYR A 154 9.42 1.93 19.24
C TYR A 154 10.41 2.27 18.12
N HIS A 155 10.17 1.74 16.92
CA HIS A 155 11.04 1.89 15.76
C HIS A 155 10.26 1.58 14.47
N TYR A 156 10.86 1.83 13.31
CA TYR A 156 10.33 1.38 12.03
C TYR A 156 11.13 0.17 11.54
N GLU A 157 10.43 -0.72 10.85
CA GLU A 157 11.02 -1.93 10.29
C GLU A 157 10.97 -1.84 8.77
N PHE A 158 12.11 -2.00 8.13
CA PHE A 158 12.24 -2.00 6.68
C PHE A 158 12.51 -3.41 6.19
N SER A 159 11.70 -3.87 5.23
CA SER A 159 11.93 -5.12 4.53
C SER A 159 11.89 -4.91 3.02
N MET A 160 12.75 -5.66 2.32
CA MET A 160 12.85 -5.63 0.86
C MET A 160 13.27 -7.01 0.35
N TRP A 161 12.60 -7.49 -0.69
CA TRP A 161 12.86 -8.79 -1.31
C TRP A 161 12.59 -8.75 -2.82
N GLY A 162 13.17 -9.70 -3.56
CA GLY A 162 12.92 -9.84 -5.01
C GLY A 162 13.46 -8.69 -5.87
N ILE A 163 14.38 -7.88 -5.33
CA ILE A 163 14.84 -6.64 -5.93
C ILE A 163 16.37 -6.64 -6.03
N THR A 164 16.89 -6.19 -7.19
CA THR A 164 18.34 -6.14 -7.46
C THR A 164 18.84 -4.71 -7.52
N LYS A 165 20.04 -4.47 -6.97
CA LYS A 165 20.74 -3.19 -7.11
C LYS A 165 21.26 -3.03 -8.55
N ILE A 166 21.22 -1.80 -9.05
CA ILE A 166 21.83 -1.40 -10.33
C ILE A 166 23.36 -1.47 -10.23
#